data_AF-A0A1G1MFY7-F1
#
_entry.id   AF-A0A1G1MFY7-F1
#
_cell.length_a   1.000
_cell.length_b   1.000
_cell.length_c   1.000
_cell.angle_alpha   90.00
_cell.angle_beta   90.00
_cell.angle_gamma   90.00
#
_symmetry.space_group_name_H-M   'P 1'
#
loop_
_entity.id
_entity.type
_entity.pdbx_description
1 polymer ?
#
loop_
_entity_poly.entity_id
_entity_poly.type
_entity_poly.pdbx_seq_one_letter_code
_entity_poly.pdbx_strand_id
1 'polypeptide(L)'
;MNKKGLTLLEILVATMLFALVMTGLANVFLAGKRHLIHSKSRISGAEINKFFLDPLQMDVRQDTWSTAGNCLTSTGSSCSSEARTLDTIVYNVNWSIGPGPITNLRKVTATISWTEPNPNP
;
A
#
# COMPACT_ATOMS: atom_id res chain seq x y z
N MET A 1 31.11 55.25 14.34
CA MET A 1 30.49 53.93 14.61
C MET A 1 30.71 53.02 13.42
N ASN A 2 31.53 51.98 13.58
CA ASN A 2 31.92 51.05 12.51
C ASN A 2 30.79 50.07 12.18
N LYS A 3 29.92 50.45 11.23
CA LYS A 3 28.77 49.62 10.78
C LYS A 3 29.18 48.27 10.15
N LYS A 4 30.43 48.14 9.69
CA LYS A 4 30.95 46.94 9.00
C LYS A 4 31.05 45.69 9.88
N GLY A 5 31.28 45.86 11.20
CA GLY A 5 31.33 44.72 12.13
C GLY A 5 29.94 44.16 12.44
N LEU A 6 28.92 45.03 12.47
CA LEU A 6 27.53 44.65 12.71
C LEU A 6 26.96 43.83 11.55
N THR A 7 27.29 44.19 10.30
CA THR A 7 26.84 43.48 9.09
C THR A 7 27.46 42.08 8.94
N LEU A 8 28.68 41.88 9.44
CA LEU A 8 29.38 40.58 9.34
C LEU A 8 28.81 39.58 10.34
N LEU A 9 28.51 40.03 11.57
CA LEU A 9 27.82 39.24 12.58
C LEU A 9 26.40 38.83 12.11
N GLU A 10 25.66 39.76 11.51
CA GLU A 10 24.31 39.51 11.01
C GLU A 10 24.27 38.41 9.93
N ILE A 11 25.22 38.44 9.00
CA ILE A 11 25.35 37.39 7.97
C ILE A 11 25.72 36.03 8.60
N LEU A 12 26.56 36.01 9.64
CA LEU A 12 26.94 34.78 10.34
C LEU A 12 25.73 34.17 11.06
N VAL A 13 24.95 34.99 11.76
CA VAL A 13 23.72 34.53 12.42
C VAL A 13 22.69 34.06 11.39
N ALA A 14 22.51 34.78 10.29
CA ALA A 14 21.56 34.40 9.24
C ALA A 14 21.92 33.06 8.58
N THR A 15 23.21 32.83 8.28
CA THR A 15 23.68 31.56 7.69
C THR A 15 23.55 30.39 8.67
N MET A 16 23.81 30.62 9.95
CA MET A 16 23.61 29.60 10.99
C MET A 16 22.13 29.20 11.11
N LEU A 17 21.22 30.18 11.15
CA LEU A 17 19.78 29.92 11.18
C LEU A 17 19.32 29.18 9.92
N PHE A 18 19.81 29.60 8.75
CA PHE A 18 19.47 28.96 7.48
C PHE A 18 19.91 27.49 7.42
N ALA A 19 21.14 27.18 7.86
CA ALA A 19 21.64 25.81 7.90
C ALA A 19 20.80 24.91 8.83
N LEU A 20 20.36 25.46 9.96
CA LEU A 20 19.54 24.74 10.94
C LEU A 20 18.14 24.43 10.38
N VAL A 21 17.54 25.40 9.69
CA VAL A 21 16.25 25.22 9.00
C VAL A 21 16.37 24.19 7.87
N MET A 22 17.40 24.30 7.02
CA MET A 22 17.59 23.36 5.91
C MET A 22 17.80 21.92 6.40
N THR A 23 18.55 21.73 7.48
CA THR A 23 18.72 20.41 8.11
C THR A 23 17.40 19.88 8.67
N GLY A 24 16.60 20.74 9.31
CA GLY A 24 15.26 20.39 9.78
C GLY A 24 14.35 19.92 8.65
N LEU A 25 14.32 20.66 7.53
CA LEU A 25 13.50 20.32 6.36
C LEU A 25 13.94 19.00 5.72
N ALA A 26 15.25 18.74 5.61
CA ALA A 26 15.76 17.49 5.07
C ALA A 26 15.29 16.28 5.90
N ASN A 27 15.33 16.40 7.24
CA ASN A 27 14.86 15.34 8.13
C ASN A 27 13.36 15.09 8.00
N VAL A 28 12.55 16.15 7.88
CA VAL A 28 11.10 16.03 7.64
C VAL A 28 10.83 15.35 6.31
N PHE A 29 11.59 15.68 5.26
CA PHE A 29 11.45 15.05 3.95
C PHE A 29 11.78 13.55 3.98
N LEU A 30 12.87 13.18 4.66
CA LEU A 30 13.25 11.77 4.85
C LEU A 30 12.18 10.98 5.60
N ALA A 31 11.62 11.55 6.68
CA ALA A 31 10.53 10.93 7.41
C ALA A 31 9.24 10.81 6.57
N GLY A 32 8.92 11.86 5.79
CA GLY A 32 7.75 11.90 4.91
C GLY A 32 7.82 10.88 3.77
N LYS A 33 9.02 10.62 3.22
CA LYS A 33 9.23 9.65 2.13
C LYS A 33 8.68 8.26 2.48
N ARG A 34 8.90 7.78 3.70
CA ARG A 34 8.37 6.48 4.15
C ARG A 34 6.84 6.44 4.12
N HIS A 35 6.19 7.48 4.62
CA HIS A 35 4.73 7.57 4.59
C HIS A 35 4.16 7.58 3.17
N LEU A 36 4.84 8.27 2.23
CA LEU A 36 4.42 8.29 0.83
C LEU A 36 4.57 6.92 0.17
N ILE A 37 5.68 6.22 0.41
CA ILE A 37 5.90 4.86 -0.13
C ILE A 37 4.84 3.89 0.41
N HIS A 38 4.60 3.91 1.72
CA HIS A 38 3.57 3.09 2.33
C HIS A 38 2.20 3.37 1.70
N SER A 39 1.82 4.64 1.56
CA SER A 39 0.54 5.05 0.97
C SER A 39 0.41 4.61 -0.50
N LYS A 40 1.45 4.80 -1.31
CA LYS A 40 1.48 4.33 -2.71
C LYS A 40 1.30 2.81 -2.77
N SER A 41 2.06 2.06 -1.98
CA SER A 41 2.02 0.59 -1.97
C SER A 41 0.64 0.04 -1.55
N ARG A 42 -0.04 0.73 -0.62
CA ARG A 42 -1.40 0.40 -0.18
C ARG A 42 -2.42 0.61 -1.29
N ILE A 43 -2.32 1.72 -2.04
CA ILE A 43 -3.22 1.99 -3.18
C ILE A 43 -2.98 0.95 -4.28
N SER A 44 -1.72 0.69 -4.64
CA SER A 44 -1.38 -0.35 -5.61
C SER A 44 -1.89 -1.73 -5.19
N GLY A 45 -1.76 -2.08 -3.90
CA GLY A 45 -2.31 -3.33 -3.35
C GLY A 45 -3.83 -3.42 -3.46
N ALA A 46 -4.56 -2.30 -3.29
CA ALA A 46 -6.01 -2.26 -3.45
C ALA A 46 -6.44 -2.45 -4.91
N GLU A 47 -5.76 -1.82 -5.87
CA GLU A 47 -6.01 -2.01 -7.30
C GLU A 47 -5.71 -3.45 -7.74
N ILE A 48 -4.62 -4.04 -7.24
CA ILE A 48 -4.31 -5.45 -7.46
C ILE A 48 -5.42 -6.34 -6.86
N ASN A 49 -5.94 -6.00 -5.68
CA ASN A 49 -7.04 -6.76 -5.09
C ASN A 49 -8.30 -6.75 -5.97
N LYS A 50 -8.58 -5.62 -6.63
CA LYS A 50 -9.67 -5.52 -7.59
C LYS A 50 -9.49 -6.49 -8.76
N PHE A 51 -8.29 -6.61 -9.32
CA PHE A 51 -7.99 -7.58 -10.37
C PHE A 51 -8.34 -9.03 -9.98
N PHE A 52 -8.19 -9.37 -8.69
CA PHE A 52 -8.54 -10.68 -8.18
C PHE A 52 -10.04 -10.85 -7.94
N LEU A 53 -10.75 -9.79 -7.53
CA LEU A 53 -12.18 -9.83 -7.24
C LEU A 53 -13.06 -9.75 -8.49
N ASP A 54 -12.65 -8.98 -9.51
CA ASP A 54 -13.41 -8.77 -10.74
C ASP A 54 -13.83 -10.08 -11.46
N PRO A 55 -12.95 -11.09 -11.67
CA PRO A 55 -13.36 -12.33 -12.33
C PRO A 55 -14.34 -13.17 -11.52
N LEU A 56 -14.39 -13.01 -10.19
CA LEU A 56 -15.29 -13.78 -9.33
C LEU A 56 -16.76 -13.50 -9.62
N GLN A 57 -17.08 -12.36 -10.24
CA GLN A 57 -18.45 -12.07 -10.65
C GLN A 57 -19.03 -13.16 -11.56
N MET A 58 -18.19 -13.80 -12.39
CA MET A 58 -18.60 -14.88 -13.28
C MET A 58 -18.99 -16.16 -12.52
N ASP A 59 -18.49 -16.33 -11.30
CA ASP A 59 -18.73 -17.49 -10.44
C ASP A 59 -19.97 -17.32 -9.54
N VAL A 60 -20.65 -16.17 -9.58
CA VAL A 60 -21.88 -15.89 -8.80
C VAL A 60 -23.15 -16.33 -9.55
N ARG A 61 -23.01 -17.01 -10.69
CA ARG A 61 -24.18 -17.45 -11.47
C ARG A 61 -24.94 -18.58 -10.75
N GLN A 62 -26.26 -18.55 -10.88
CA GLN A 62 -27.15 -19.50 -10.19
C GLN A 62 -26.93 -20.95 -10.62
N ASP A 63 -26.59 -21.18 -11.89
CA ASP A 63 -26.34 -22.49 -12.48
C ASP A 63 -25.00 -23.11 -12.03
N THR A 64 -24.01 -22.28 -11.67
CA THR A 64 -22.67 -22.74 -11.27
C THR A 64 -22.36 -22.58 -9.79
N TRP A 65 -23.28 -22.03 -8.98
CA TRP A 65 -23.06 -21.67 -7.57
C TRP A 65 -22.61 -22.83 -6.66
N SER A 66 -23.04 -24.04 -6.99
CA SER A 66 -22.75 -25.27 -6.23
C SER A 66 -21.92 -26.28 -7.03
N THR A 67 -21.39 -25.89 -8.18
CA THR A 67 -20.64 -26.79 -9.07
C THR A 67 -19.20 -26.96 -8.58
N ALA A 68 -18.69 -28.20 -8.61
CA ALA A 68 -17.29 -28.49 -8.34
C ALA A 68 -16.40 -27.75 -9.37
N GLY A 69 -15.47 -26.92 -8.89
CA GLY A 69 -14.62 -26.06 -9.73
C GLY A 69 -14.92 -24.57 -9.62
N ASN A 70 -16.06 -24.19 -9.03
CA ASN A 70 -16.34 -22.79 -8.71
C ASN A 70 -15.37 -22.29 -7.60
N CYS A 71 -14.68 -21.19 -7.89
CA CYS A 71 -13.74 -20.50 -7.00
C CYS A 71 -14.40 -20.13 -5.65
N LEU A 72 -15.69 -19.81 -5.68
CA LEU A 72 -16.48 -19.36 -4.55
C LEU A 72 -17.06 -20.49 -3.69
N THR A 73 -16.67 -21.74 -3.91
CA THR A 73 -17.03 -22.86 -3.04
C THR A 73 -16.42 -22.68 -1.65
N SER A 74 -17.01 -23.30 -0.61
CA SER A 74 -16.66 -23.05 0.80
C SER A 74 -15.19 -23.25 1.16
N THR A 75 -14.40 -23.92 0.30
CA THR A 75 -12.96 -24.15 0.49
C THR A 75 -12.06 -23.14 -0.23
N GLY A 76 -12.57 -22.32 -1.15
CA GLY A 76 -11.78 -21.32 -1.89
C GLY A 76 -10.60 -21.87 -2.70
N SER A 77 -10.50 -23.20 -2.80
CA SER A 77 -9.32 -23.92 -3.28
C SER A 77 -9.10 -23.83 -4.79
N SER A 78 -10.14 -23.44 -5.53
CA SER A 78 -10.09 -23.30 -6.99
C SER A 78 -9.70 -21.89 -7.43
N CYS A 79 -9.51 -20.96 -6.49
CA CYS A 79 -9.14 -19.59 -6.78
C CYS A 79 -7.64 -19.46 -7.06
N SER A 80 -7.29 -18.73 -8.12
CA SER A 80 -5.90 -18.37 -8.39
C SER A 80 -5.37 -17.56 -7.20
N SER A 81 -4.33 -18.08 -6.56
CA SER A 81 -3.59 -17.43 -5.47
C SER A 81 -2.20 -16.97 -5.92
N GLU A 82 -2.01 -16.84 -7.23
CA GLU A 82 -0.73 -16.44 -7.80
C GLU A 82 -0.36 -15.04 -7.34
N ALA A 83 0.87 -14.91 -6.84
CA ALA A 83 1.43 -13.61 -6.52
C ALA A 83 1.53 -12.73 -7.77
N ARG A 84 1.38 -11.42 -7.58
CA ARG A 84 1.58 -10.42 -8.63
C ARG A 84 2.73 -9.51 -8.24
N THR A 85 3.62 -9.25 -9.19
CA THR A 85 4.76 -8.37 -8.98
C THR A 85 4.52 -7.05 -9.69
N LEU A 86 4.64 -5.95 -8.95
CA LEU A 86 4.55 -4.59 -9.48
C LEU A 86 5.68 -3.77 -8.87
N ASP A 87 6.44 -3.03 -9.68
CA ASP A 87 7.56 -2.20 -9.22
C ASP A 87 8.53 -2.96 -8.28
N THR A 88 8.89 -4.21 -8.61
CA THR A 88 9.73 -5.13 -7.79
C THR A 88 9.14 -5.55 -6.44
N ILE A 89 7.92 -5.14 -6.11
CA ILE A 89 7.18 -5.56 -4.91
C ILE A 89 6.30 -6.76 -5.27
N VAL A 90 6.45 -7.85 -4.51
CA VAL A 90 5.62 -9.04 -4.64
C VAL A 90 4.40 -8.91 -3.73
N TYR A 91 3.22 -8.93 -4.32
CA TYR A 91 1.93 -8.92 -3.65
C TYR A 91 1.34 -10.32 -3.66
N ASN A 92 1.10 -10.87 -2.47
CA ASN A 92 0.51 -12.19 -2.28
C ASN A 92 -0.96 -12.04 -1.88
N VAL A 93 -1.83 -12.81 -2.52
CA VAL A 93 -3.26 -12.84 -2.19
C VAL A 93 -3.57 -14.07 -1.35
N ASN A 94 -4.36 -13.87 -0.29
CA ASN A 94 -4.95 -14.94 0.48
C ASN A 94 -6.47 -14.81 0.48
N TRP A 95 -7.17 -15.94 0.38
CA TRP A 95 -8.61 -16.00 0.24
C TRP A 95 -9.24 -16.61 1.48
N SER A 96 -10.34 -16.02 1.92
CA SER A 96 -11.21 -16.59 2.95
C SER A 96 -12.66 -16.50 2.50
N ILE A 97 -13.33 -17.64 2.44
CA ILE A 97 -14.74 -17.73 2.08
C ILE A 97 -15.51 -18.23 3.29
N GLY A 98 -16.51 -17.45 3.71
CA GLY A 98 -17.33 -17.77 4.87
C GLY A 98 -18.82 -17.60 4.59
N PRO A 99 -19.68 -17.99 5.55
CA PRO A 99 -21.11 -17.72 5.45
C PRO A 99 -21.37 -16.21 5.37
N GLY A 100 -22.29 -15.82 4.49
CA GLY A 100 -22.81 -14.45 4.43
C GLY A 100 -23.81 -14.15 5.56
N PRO A 101 -24.29 -12.90 5.65
CA PRO A 101 -25.24 -12.49 6.69
C PRO A 101 -26.64 -13.11 6.54
N ILE A 102 -26.96 -13.69 5.39
CA ILE A 102 -28.24 -14.34 5.08
C ILE A 102 -27.94 -15.75 4.52
N THR A 103 -28.85 -16.69 4.77
CA THR A 103 -28.82 -18.05 4.23
C THR A 103 -28.64 -18.01 2.71
N ASN A 104 -27.74 -18.86 2.18
CA ASN A 104 -27.36 -18.97 0.76
C ASN A 104 -26.44 -17.88 0.19
N LEU A 105 -26.01 -16.90 0.99
CA LEU A 105 -24.93 -15.98 0.61
C LEU A 105 -23.58 -16.48 1.11
N ARG A 106 -22.52 -16.17 0.35
CA ARG A 106 -21.14 -16.39 0.76
C ARG A 106 -20.42 -15.05 0.82
N LYS A 107 -19.64 -14.84 1.88
CA LYS A 107 -18.76 -13.68 2.01
C LYS A 107 -17.36 -14.10 1.57
N VAL A 108 -16.83 -13.40 0.57
CA VAL A 108 -15.45 -13.57 0.11
C VAL A 108 -14.62 -12.44 0.71
N THR A 109 -13.47 -12.79 1.27
CA THR A 109 -12.48 -11.83 1.75
C THR A 109 -11.15 -12.15 1.07
N ALA A 110 -10.65 -11.18 0.31
CA ALA A 110 -9.35 -11.23 -0.33
C ALA A 110 -8.39 -10.33 0.45
N THR A 111 -7.33 -10.92 0.99
CA THR A 111 -6.30 -10.21 1.75
C THR A 111 -5.03 -10.16 0.93
N ILE A 112 -4.60 -8.93 0.59
CA ILE A 112 -3.32 -8.69 -0.07
C ILE A 112 -2.26 -8.40 0.99
N SER A 113 -1.13 -9.11 0.88
CA SER A 113 0.03 -8.94 1.74
C SER A 113 1.27 -8.65 0.89
N TRP A 114 2.15 -7.78 1.36
CA TRP A 114 3.40 -7.44 0.70
C TRP A 114 4.47 -7.10 1.73
N THR A 115 5.72 -7.18 1.31
CA THR A 115 6.85 -6.67 2.08
C THR A 115 7.16 -5.26 1.60
N GLU A 116 7.10 -4.30 2.50
CA GLU A 116 7.42 -2.91 2.17
C GLU A 116 8.93 -2.78 1.85
N PRO A 117 9.32 -2.15 0.73
CA PRO A 117 10.72 -1.93 0.41
C PRO A 117 11.38 -1.09 1.50
N ASN A 118 12.62 -1.44 1.88
CA ASN A 118 13.38 -0.59 2.80
C ASN A 118 13.60 0.79 2.16
N PRO A 119 13.08 1.88 2.75
CA PRO A 119 13.23 3.22 2.16
C PRO A 119 14.66 3.78 2.27
N ASN A 120 15.52 3.12 3.06
CA ASN A 120 16.91 3.47 3.31
C ASN A 120 17.85 2.40 2.69
N PRO A 121 18.75 2.76 1.76
CA PRO A 121 19.89 1.90 1.41
C PRO A 121 20.88 1.77 2.57
#